data_AF-A0A399X023-F1
#
_entry.id   AF-A0A399X023-F1
#
_cell.length_a   1.000
_cell.length_b   1.000
_cell.length_c   1.000
_cell.angle_alpha   90.00
_cell.angle_beta   90.00
_cell.angle_gamma   90.00
#
_symmetry.space_group_name_H-M   'P 1'
#
loop_
_entity.id
_entity.type
_entity.pdbx_description
1 polymer ?
#
loop_
_entity_poly.entity_id
_entity_poly.type
_entity_poly.pdbx_seq_one_letter_code
_entity_poly.pdbx_strand_id
1 'polypeptide(L)' 'MTAQFIASLGCILTLQVAAQRPRDNSPALGSLAPEFTAKYLGRDETFSLQSNFGKVPTVLIFGSYT' A
#
# COMPACT_ATOMS: atom_id res chain seq x y z
N MET A 1 -1.56 -6.19 47.39
CA MET A 1 -0.91 -4.98 46.85
C MET A 1 0.48 -5.37 46.37
N THR A 2 0.66 -5.60 45.08
CA THR A 2 1.95 -5.59 44.39
C THR A 2 1.68 -5.25 42.93
N ALA A 3 2.11 -4.07 42.52
CA ALA A 3 2.07 -3.60 41.15
C ALA A 3 3.28 -4.15 40.38
N GLN A 4 3.07 -4.59 39.14
CA GLN A 4 4.13 -4.75 38.15
C GLN A 4 3.62 -4.21 36.81
N PHE A 5 3.98 -2.96 36.53
CA PHE A 5 4.08 -2.41 35.18
C PHE A 5 5.30 -3.08 34.49
N ILE A 6 5.19 -3.40 33.20
CA ILE A 6 6.03 -2.84 32.12
C ILE A 6 5.63 -3.46 30.76
N ALA A 7 5.64 -2.57 29.77
CA ALA A 7 5.28 -2.68 28.38
C ALA A 7 5.94 -3.81 27.57
N SER A 8 5.17 -4.33 26.61
CA SER A 8 5.68 -4.58 25.26
C SER A 8 4.54 -4.53 24.25
N LEU A 9 4.27 -3.31 23.75
CA LEU A 9 3.96 -3.12 22.34
C LEU A 9 5.05 -3.86 21.54
N GLY A 10 4.67 -4.77 20.65
CA GLY A 10 5.66 -5.49 19.85
C GLY A 10 5.04 -6.17 18.65
N CYS A 11 5.00 -5.43 17.54
CA CYS A 11 4.76 -5.90 16.18
C CYS A 11 3.40 -6.55 15.90
N ILE A 12 2.44 -5.69 15.57
CA ILE A 12 1.47 -6.01 14.51
C ILE A 12 2.30 -6.33 13.26
N LEU A 13 2.45 -7.62 12.99
CA LEU A 13 3.01 -8.13 11.76
C LEU A 13 1.98 -7.87 10.65
N THR A 14 1.96 -6.66 10.10
CA THR A 14 1.36 -6.43 8.78
C THR A 14 2.24 -7.13 7.76
N LEU A 15 2.06 -8.44 7.61
CA LEU A 15 2.50 -9.17 6.44
C LEU A 15 1.90 -8.44 5.25
N GLN A 16 2.74 -7.65 4.58
CA GLN A 16 2.48 -7.12 3.27
C GLN A 16 2.03 -8.30 2.43
N VAL A 17 0.76 -8.29 2.04
CA VAL A 17 0.22 -9.16 1.01
C VAL A 17 1.01 -8.81 -0.24
N ALA A 18 2.11 -9.52 -0.45
CA ALA A 18 2.76 -9.61 -1.74
C ALA A 18 1.78 -10.36 -2.62
N ALA A 19 0.83 -9.63 -3.20
CA ALA A 19 -0.08 -10.14 -4.20
C ALA A 19 0.79 -10.79 -5.28
N GLN A 20 0.84 -12.12 -5.29
CA GLN A 20 1.50 -12.88 -6.33
C GLN A 20 0.87 -12.45 -7.64
N ARG A 21 1.67 -11.80 -8.50
CA ARG A 21 1.20 -11.40 -9.82
C ARG A 21 0.69 -12.65 -10.54
N PRO A 22 -0.48 -12.59 -11.18
CA PRO A 22 -0.94 -13.66 -12.07
C PRO A 22 0.18 -14.02 -13.06
N ARG A 23 0.32 -15.32 -13.33
CA ARG A 23 1.38 -15.86 -14.20
C ARG A 23 1.24 -15.38 -15.65
N ASP A 24 0.04 -14.94 -16.02
CA ASP A 24 -0.26 -14.24 -17.26
C ASP A 24 -0.13 -12.73 -17.05
N ASN A 25 0.79 -12.09 -17.78
CA ASN A 25 0.93 -10.63 -17.78
C ASN A 25 -0.23 -9.92 -18.52
N SER A 26 -1.39 -10.56 -18.64
CA SER A 26 -2.58 -9.97 -19.24
C SER A 26 -3.16 -8.88 -18.34
N PRO A 27 -3.66 -7.78 -18.91
CA PRO A 27 -4.34 -6.75 -18.13
C PRO A 27 -5.58 -7.28 -17.41
N ALA A 28 -5.71 -7.00 -16.11
CA ALA A 28 -6.89 -7.33 -15.32
C ALA A 28 -8.02 -6.31 -15.54
N LEU A 29 -8.64 -6.33 -16.72
CA LEU A 29 -9.71 -5.40 -17.09
C LEU A 29 -10.98 -5.61 -16.24
N GLY A 30 -11.66 -4.52 -15.87
CA GLY A 30 -12.90 -4.55 -15.08
C GLY A 30 -12.73 -4.93 -13.60
N SER A 31 -11.55 -5.40 -13.20
CA SER A 31 -11.21 -5.67 -11.80
C SER A 31 -10.85 -4.37 -11.08
N LEU A 32 -11.11 -4.33 -9.77
CA LEU A 32 -10.64 -3.22 -8.94
C LEU A 32 -9.11 -3.20 -8.91
N ALA A 33 -8.53 -2.01 -9.04
CA ALA A 33 -7.10 -1.83 -8.85
C ALA A 33 -6.71 -2.23 -7.41
N PRO A 34 -5.59 -2.94 -7.22
CA PRO A 34 -5.09 -3.26 -5.88
C PRO A 34 -4.86 -2.00 -5.06
N GLU A 35 -5.26 -2.02 -3.80
CA GLU A 35 -4.99 -0.91 -2.90
C GLU A 35 -3.50 -0.87 -2.54
N PHE A 36 -2.92 0.33 -2.60
CA PHE A 36 -1.55 0.56 -2.15
C PHE A 36 -1.39 1.97 -1.56
N THR A 37 -0.38 2.10 -0.69
CA THR A 37 0.08 3.38 -0.18
C THR A 37 1.50 3.64 -0.68
N ALA A 38 1.75 4.83 -1.21
CA ALA A 38 3.06 5.22 -1.71
C ALA A 38 3.46 6.60 -1.19
N LYS A 39 4.77 6.83 -1.04
CA LYS A 39 5.35 8.12 -0.69
C LYS A 39 5.53 8.95 -1.96
N TYR A 40 5.22 10.25 -1.90
CA TYR A 40 5.53 11.14 -3.01
C TYR A 40 7.04 11.32 -3.13
N LEU A 41 7.55 11.29 -4.36
CA LEU A 41 8.96 11.53 -4.62
C LEU A 41 9.33 12.96 -4.18
N GLY A 42 10.33 13.09 -3.32
CA GLY A 42 10.81 14.39 -2.82
C GLY A 42 9.93 15.07 -1.77
N ARG A 43 8.93 14.38 -1.20
CA ARG A 43 8.07 14.91 -0.12
C ARG A 43 7.91 13.89 0.99
N ASP A 44 7.61 14.33 2.21
CA ASP A 44 7.33 13.44 3.35
C ASP A 44 5.90 12.91 3.41
N GLU A 45 5.06 13.31 2.45
CA GLU A 45 3.67 12.90 2.33
C GLU A 45 3.53 11.53 1.67
N THR A 46 2.52 10.79 2.08
CA THR A 46 2.06 9.56 1.45
C THR A 46 0.68 9.74 0.84
N PHE A 47 0.34 8.90 -0.13
CA PHE A 47 -1.01 8.81 -0.70
C PHE A 47 -1.48 7.36 -0.72
N SER A 48 -2.80 7.18 -0.59
CA SER A 48 -3.51 5.91 -0.78
C SER A 48 -4.23 5.96 -2.12
N LEU A 49 -4.15 4.89 -2.91
CA LEU A 49 -4.73 4.87 -4.25
C LEU A 49 -6.23 5.17 -4.24
N GLN A 50 -7.03 4.38 -3.52
CA GLN A 50 -8.48 4.54 -3.54
C GLN A 50 -8.93 5.84 -2.87
N SER A 51 -8.30 6.23 -1.75
CA SER A 51 -8.69 7.44 -1.01
C SER A 51 -8.45 8.71 -1.82
N ASN A 52 -7.27 8.83 -2.44
CA ASN A 52 -6.86 10.02 -3.16
C ASN A 52 -7.31 10.04 -4.63
N PHE A 53 -7.39 8.88 -5.28
CA PHE A 53 -7.58 8.78 -6.74
C PHE A 53 -8.74 7.86 -7.18
N GLY A 54 -9.45 7.21 -6.25
CA GLY A 54 -10.54 6.28 -6.58
C GLY A 54 -11.87 6.92 -7.00
N LYS A 55 -12.00 8.25 -6.89
CA LYS A 55 -13.27 8.97 -7.14
C LYS A 55 -13.39 9.58 -8.54
N VAL A 56 -12.29 9.65 -9.28
CA VAL A 56 -12.22 10.25 -10.61
C VAL A 56 -11.39 9.36 -11.54
N PRO A 57 -11.64 9.39 -12.87
CA PRO A 57 -10.79 8.68 -13.81
C PRO A 57 -9.34 9.13 -13.67
N THR A 58 -8.45 8.20 -13.31
CA THR A 58 -7.04 8.47 -13.04
C THR A 58 -6.17 7.55 -13.88
N VAL A 59 -5.14 8.11 -14.51
CA VAL A 59 -4.11 7.36 -15.25
C VAL A 59 -2.85 7.31 -14.40
N LEU A 60 -2.35 6.12 -14.08
CA LEU A 60 -1.10 5.90 -13.38
C LEU A 60 -0.01 5.48 -14.37
N ILE A 61 1.15 6.11 -14.30
CA ILE A 61 2.32 5.77 -15.10
C ILE A 61 3.42 5.34 -14.13
N PHE A 62 3.94 4.14 -14.31
CA PHE A 62 5.04 3.60 -13.50
C PHE A 62 6.33 3.67 -14.31
N GLY A 63 7.39 4.17 -13.69
CA GLY A 63 8.73 4.25 -14.28
C GLY A 63 9.80 4.14 -13.21
N SER A 64 11.03 3.86 -13.63
CA SER A 64 12.20 3.81 -12.76
C SER A 64 13.25 4.76 -13.29
N TYR A 65 13.87 5.51 -12.39
CA TYR A 65 15.10 6.24 -12.66
C TYR A 65 16.23 5.40 -12.06
N THR A 66 17.10 4.87 -12.91
CA THR A 66 18.33 4.17 -12.52
C THR A 66 19.46 5.16 -12.35
#